data_AF-A0A1E3P5X6-F1
#
_entry.id   AF-A0A1E3P5X6-F1
#
_cell.length_a   1.000
_cell.length_b   1.000
_cell.length_c   1.000
_cell.angle_alpha   90.00
_cell.angle_beta   90.00
_cell.angle_gamma   90.00
#
_symmetry.space_group_name_H-M   'P 1'
#
loop_
_entity.id
_entity.type
_entity.pdbx_description
1 polymer ?
#
loop_
_entity_poly.entity_id
_entity_poly.type
_entity_poly.pdbx_seq_one_letter_code
_entity_poly.pdbx_strand_id
1 'polypeptide(L)'
;MNNSNNNKNNGDIQIDKQRINLLLTINTLLLHKFTQNHDQNLLKRLHANLTCIGELSEKFNNGGVATKHVFPTILSPPNDVPELADLYVKLQQLFPEGVQIIQKRTLLLRQEQLKRQFAAQGQQQPGIQGMQGQQPQNIQQLQQQPVMFNQNAGPQQGAGQSFW
;
A
#
# COMPACT_ATOMS: atom_id res chain seq x y z
N MET A 1 -13.01 -38.83 12.07
CA MET A 1 -13.18 -37.37 12.29
C MET A 1 -12.41 -36.56 11.24
N ASN A 2 -12.69 -36.72 9.93
CA ASN A 2 -11.90 -36.09 8.84
C ASN A 2 -12.67 -35.07 7.98
N ASN A 3 -13.91 -34.71 8.35
CA ASN A 3 -14.79 -33.96 7.44
C ASN A 3 -14.61 -32.43 7.47
N SER A 4 -13.92 -31.86 8.45
CA SER A 4 -13.81 -30.40 8.64
C SER A 4 -12.75 -29.74 7.74
N ASN A 5 -11.72 -30.47 7.29
CA ASN A 5 -10.65 -29.89 6.45
C ASN A 5 -11.08 -29.68 4.99
N ASN A 6 -11.98 -30.51 4.46
CA ASN A 6 -12.42 -30.40 3.07
C ASN A 6 -13.29 -29.15 2.81
N ASN A 7 -14.06 -28.69 3.80
CA ASN A 7 -14.90 -27.50 3.63
C ASN A 7 -14.10 -26.20 3.65
N LYS A 8 -13.01 -26.12 4.41
CA LYS A 8 -12.18 -24.91 4.51
C LYS A 8 -11.42 -24.65 3.22
N ASN A 9 -10.84 -25.71 2.64
CA ASN A 9 -10.17 -25.65 1.34
C ASN A 9 -11.11 -25.20 0.21
N ASN A 10 -12.37 -25.64 0.22
CA ASN A 10 -13.35 -25.22 -0.79
C ASN A 10 -13.69 -23.73 -0.68
N GLY A 11 -13.80 -23.17 0.54
CA GLY A 11 -14.03 -21.73 0.74
C GLY A 11 -12.88 -20.89 0.22
N ASP A 12 -11.64 -21.27 0.54
CA ASP A 12 -10.44 -20.53 0.12
C ASP A 12 -10.28 -20.57 -1.41
N ILE A 13 -10.57 -21.70 -2.05
CA ILE A 13 -10.56 -21.83 -3.51
C ILE A 13 -11.59 -20.89 -4.17
N GLN A 14 -12.79 -20.77 -3.61
CA GLN A 14 -13.82 -19.89 -4.16
C GLN A 14 -13.40 -18.41 -4.03
N ILE A 15 -12.79 -18.03 -2.91
CA ILE A 15 -12.27 -16.67 -2.71
C ILE A 15 -11.13 -16.39 -3.70
N ASP A 16 -10.21 -17.33 -3.90
CA ASP A 16 -9.10 -17.15 -4.84
C ASP A 16 -9.60 -17.03 -6.29
N LYS A 17 -10.66 -17.75 -6.68
CA LYS A 17 -11.34 -17.54 -7.97
C LYS A 17 -11.93 -16.13 -8.10
N GLN A 18 -12.58 -15.62 -7.05
CA GLN A 18 -13.12 -14.26 -7.04
C GLN A 18 -11.99 -13.21 -7.17
N ARG A 19 -10.88 -13.42 -6.46
CA ARG A 19 -9.68 -12.56 -6.54
C ARG A 19 -9.11 -12.53 -7.95
N ILE A 20 -8.91 -13.69 -8.56
CA ILE A 20 -8.39 -13.81 -9.94
C ILE A 20 -9.32 -13.09 -10.92
N ASN A 21 -10.63 -13.36 -10.85
CA ASN A 21 -11.62 -12.73 -11.74
C ASN A 21 -11.62 -11.20 -11.61
N LEU A 22 -11.56 -10.68 -10.38
CA LEU A 22 -11.50 -9.24 -10.15
C LEU A 22 -10.22 -8.62 -10.69
N LEU A 23 -9.07 -9.25 -10.46
CA LEU A 23 -7.76 -8.79 -10.97
C LEU A 23 -7.72 -8.79 -12.50
N LEU A 24 -8.29 -9.81 -13.15
CA LEU A 24 -8.41 -9.85 -14.61
C LEU A 24 -9.31 -8.72 -15.14
N THR A 25 -10.45 -8.46 -14.48
CA THR A 25 -11.35 -7.36 -14.83
C THR A 25 -10.63 -6.00 -14.76
N ILE A 26 -9.88 -5.77 -13.68
CA ILE A 26 -9.07 -4.56 -13.51
C ILE A 26 -8.01 -4.47 -14.61
N ASN A 27 -7.31 -5.58 -14.92
CA ASN A 27 -6.28 -5.60 -15.95
C ASN A 27 -6.81 -5.28 -17.35
N THR A 28 -8.02 -5.74 -17.71
CA THR A 28 -8.65 -5.39 -18.99
C THR A 28 -8.83 -3.88 -19.13
N LEU A 29 -9.32 -3.22 -18.07
CA LEU A 29 -9.52 -1.77 -18.06
C LEU A 29 -8.20 -1.00 -18.04
N LEU A 30 -7.23 -1.46 -17.25
CA LEU A 30 -5.89 -0.87 -17.20
C LEU A 30 -5.18 -0.97 -18.56
N LEU A 31 -5.30 -2.10 -19.27
CA LEU A 31 -4.73 -2.28 -20.61
C LEU A 31 -5.33 -1.28 -21.60
N HIS A 32 -6.65 -1.12 -21.61
CA HIS A 32 -7.31 -0.17 -22.49
C HIS A 32 -6.87 1.28 -22.22
N LYS A 33 -6.64 1.66 -20.96
CA LYS A 33 -6.12 3.00 -20.62
C LYS A 33 -4.63 3.12 -20.95
N PHE A 34 -3.85 2.04 -20.77
CA PHE A 34 -2.43 2.01 -21.08
C PHE A 34 -2.16 2.17 -22.57
N THR A 35 -2.98 1.57 -23.45
CA THR A 35 -2.83 1.74 -24.91
C THR A 35 -3.14 3.17 -25.37
N GLN A 36 -3.86 3.96 -24.58
CA GLN A 36 -4.17 5.35 -24.89
C GLN A 36 -3.07 6.31 -24.41
N ASN A 37 -2.57 6.11 -23.19
CA ASN A 37 -1.72 7.09 -22.52
C ASN A 37 -0.26 6.64 -22.31
N HIS A 38 0.03 5.35 -22.49
CA HIS A 38 1.34 4.74 -22.27
C HIS A 38 2.00 5.03 -20.90
N ASP A 39 1.19 5.29 -19.87
CA ASP A 39 1.66 5.60 -18.53
C ASP A 39 2.30 4.38 -17.86
N GLN A 40 3.56 4.55 -17.45
CA GLN A 40 4.34 3.54 -16.74
C GLN A 40 3.73 3.13 -15.39
N ASN A 41 2.93 3.99 -14.75
CA ASN A 41 2.22 3.62 -13.52
C ASN A 41 1.14 2.57 -13.78
N LEU A 42 0.44 2.64 -14.92
CA LEU A 42 -0.52 1.60 -15.33
C LEU A 42 0.20 0.28 -15.62
N LEU A 43 1.37 0.33 -16.25
CA LEU A 43 2.18 -0.86 -16.50
C LEU A 43 2.66 -1.54 -15.21
N LYS A 44 3.13 -0.77 -14.22
CA LYS A 44 3.50 -1.30 -12.89
C LYS A 44 2.32 -2.00 -12.20
N ARG A 45 1.10 -1.44 -12.33
CA ARG A 45 -0.13 -2.02 -11.78
C ARG A 45 -0.51 -3.33 -12.46
N LEU A 46 -0.44 -3.36 -13.81
CA LEU A 46 -0.64 -4.58 -14.58
C LEU A 46 0.31 -5.69 -14.14
N HIS A 47 1.61 -5.39 -14.01
CA HIS A 47 2.60 -6.35 -13.53
C HIS A 47 2.27 -6.86 -12.12
N ALA A 48 1.98 -5.95 -11.17
CA ALA A 48 1.64 -6.33 -9.80
C ALA A 48 0.43 -7.29 -9.74
N ASN A 49 -0.61 -6.99 -10.53
CA ASN A 49 -1.80 -7.83 -10.61
C ASN A 49 -1.51 -9.19 -11.25
N LEU A 50 -0.74 -9.23 -12.34
CA LEU A 50 -0.39 -10.47 -13.04
C LEU A 50 0.50 -11.38 -12.18
N THR A 51 1.48 -10.83 -11.45
CA THR A 51 2.28 -11.59 -10.49
C THR A 51 1.38 -12.22 -9.43
N CYS A 52 0.43 -11.47 -8.88
CA CYS A 52 -0.51 -11.99 -7.90
C CYS A 52 -1.40 -13.11 -8.47
N ILE A 53 -1.89 -12.97 -9.71
CA ILE A 53 -2.66 -14.03 -10.38
C ILE A 53 -1.82 -15.30 -10.56
N GLY A 54 -0.56 -15.17 -10.96
CA GLY A 54 0.38 -16.29 -11.09
C GLY A 54 0.52 -17.06 -9.78
N GLU A 55 0.83 -16.35 -8.69
CA GLU A 55 0.99 -16.96 -7.36
C GLU A 55 -0.33 -17.62 -6.86
N LEU A 56 -1.49 -17.00 -7.09
CA LEU A 56 -2.79 -17.59 -6.74
C LEU A 56 -3.11 -18.85 -7.57
N SER A 57 -2.74 -18.84 -8.85
CA SER A 57 -2.96 -19.98 -9.76
C SER A 57 -2.06 -21.16 -9.40
N GLU A 58 -0.80 -20.88 -9.07
CA GLU A 58 0.14 -21.90 -8.58
C GLU A 58 -0.33 -22.53 -7.27
N LYS A 59 -0.87 -21.73 -6.34
CA LYS A 59 -1.48 -22.23 -5.11
C LYS A 59 -2.62 -23.21 -5.39
N PHE A 60 -3.44 -22.93 -6.40
CA PHE A 60 -4.54 -23.81 -6.81
C PHE A 60 -4.03 -25.13 -7.41
N ASN A 61 -3.03 -25.06 -8.29
CA ASN A 61 -2.49 -26.24 -8.98
C ASN A 61 -1.67 -27.15 -8.04
N ASN A 62 -1.00 -26.59 -7.03
CA ASN A 62 -0.13 -27.32 -6.10
C ASN A 62 -0.87 -27.84 -4.85
N GLY A 63 -2.20 -27.99 -4.90
CA GLY A 63 -2.97 -28.58 -3.80
C GLY A 63 -3.08 -27.70 -2.55
N GLY A 64 -2.96 -26.37 -2.68
CA GLY A 64 -3.27 -25.43 -1.61
C GLY A 64 -2.21 -25.29 -0.51
N VAL A 65 -1.02 -25.89 -0.64
CA VAL A 65 0.05 -25.87 0.39
C VAL A 65 0.86 -24.56 0.40
N ALA A 66 0.26 -23.45 -0.02
CA ALA A 66 0.94 -22.15 -0.02
C ALA A 66 1.04 -21.61 1.42
N THR A 67 2.27 -21.53 1.93
CA THR A 67 2.58 -21.00 3.27
C THR A 67 2.68 -19.49 3.32
N LYS A 68 2.60 -18.82 2.17
CA LYS A 68 2.78 -17.36 2.02
C LYS A 68 1.46 -16.70 1.64
N HIS A 69 1.11 -15.62 2.33
CA HIS A 69 0.02 -14.75 1.92
C HIS A 69 0.37 -14.05 0.61
N VAL A 70 -0.50 -14.22 -0.38
CA VAL A 70 -0.38 -13.65 -1.73
C VAL A 70 -1.35 -12.48 -1.84
N PHE A 71 -0.84 -11.31 -2.25
CA PHE A 71 -1.68 -10.13 -2.52
C PHE A 71 -0.95 -9.16 -3.47
N PRO A 72 -1.69 -8.35 -4.24
CA PRO A 72 -1.10 -7.33 -5.10
C PRO A 72 -0.35 -6.27 -4.28
N THR A 73 0.81 -5.83 -4.75
CA THR A 73 1.58 -4.78 -4.10
C THR A 73 0.96 -3.38 -4.23
N ILE A 74 -0.02 -3.22 -5.12
CA ILE A 74 -0.76 -1.97 -5.36
C ILE A 74 -2.25 -2.22 -5.16
N LEU A 75 -2.80 -1.73 -4.05
CA LEU A 75 -4.21 -1.89 -3.67
C LEU A 75 -5.03 -0.58 -3.72
N SER A 76 -4.42 0.53 -4.14
CA SER A 76 -5.13 1.80 -4.37
C SER A 76 -5.47 1.97 -5.84
N PRO A 77 -6.56 2.67 -6.20
CA PRO A 77 -6.85 2.98 -7.60
C PRO A 77 -5.79 3.93 -8.19
N PRO A 78 -5.58 3.93 -9.52
CA PRO A 78 -4.91 5.04 -10.20
C PRO A 78 -5.77 6.31 -10.14
N ASN A 79 -5.15 7.48 -10.00
CA ASN A 79 -5.86 8.76 -9.87
C ASN A 79 -6.59 9.15 -11.17
N ASP A 80 -6.01 8.78 -12.31
CA ASP A 80 -6.46 9.20 -13.64
C ASP A 80 -7.55 8.27 -14.23
N VAL A 81 -7.90 7.18 -13.52
CA VAL A 81 -8.92 6.22 -13.95
C VAL A 81 -9.94 6.01 -12.83
N PRO A 82 -10.81 7.02 -12.57
CA PRO A 82 -11.79 6.96 -11.49
C PRO A 82 -12.80 5.81 -11.65
N GLU A 83 -13.00 5.30 -12.87
CA GLU A 83 -13.88 4.16 -13.17
C GLU A 83 -13.42 2.87 -12.46
N LEU A 84 -12.15 2.81 -12.05
CA LEU A 84 -11.59 1.68 -11.30
C LEU A 84 -11.85 1.77 -9.79
N ALA A 85 -12.33 2.89 -9.26
CA ALA A 85 -12.45 3.11 -7.81
C ALA A 85 -13.23 1.99 -7.11
N ASP A 86 -14.42 1.65 -7.60
CA ASP A 86 -15.27 0.60 -7.01
C ASP A 86 -14.63 -0.80 -7.09
N LEU A 87 -13.90 -1.08 -8.17
CA LEU A 87 -13.19 -2.35 -8.32
C LEU A 87 -12.04 -2.45 -7.31
N TYR A 88 -11.34 -1.35 -7.03
CA TYR A 88 -10.29 -1.32 -6.01
C TYR A 88 -10.84 -1.39 -4.58
N VAL A 89 -12.03 -0.86 -4.30
CA VAL A 89 -12.72 -1.09 -3.02
C VAL A 89 -13.00 -2.59 -2.82
N LYS A 90 -13.56 -3.25 -3.83
CA LYS A 90 -13.77 -4.71 -3.80
C LYS A 90 -12.46 -5.48 -3.67
N LEU A 91 -11.40 -5.01 -4.33
CA LEU A 91 -10.08 -5.63 -4.26
C LEU A 91 -9.54 -5.60 -2.83
N GLN A 92 -9.64 -4.45 -2.15
CA GLN A 92 -9.24 -4.32 -0.76
C GLN A 92 -10.05 -5.23 0.18
N GLN A 93 -11.35 -5.38 -0.07
CA GLN A 93 -12.21 -6.31 0.71
C GLN A 93 -11.80 -7.77 0.53
N LEU A 94 -11.35 -8.16 -0.67
CA LEU A 94 -10.85 -9.51 -0.92
C LEU A 94 -9.42 -9.74 -0.41
N PHE A 95 -8.65 -8.70 -0.08
CA PHE A 95 -7.27 -8.79 0.44
C PHE A 95 -7.09 -8.01 1.75
N PRO A 96 -7.83 -8.33 2.82
CA PRO A 96 -7.77 -7.57 4.07
C PRO A 96 -6.39 -7.63 4.72
N GLU A 97 -5.67 -8.76 4.61
CA GLU A 97 -4.31 -8.90 5.12
C GLU A 97 -3.33 -8.00 4.36
N GLY A 98 -3.49 -7.91 3.03
CA GLY A 98 -2.66 -7.05 2.19
C GLY A 98 -2.81 -5.58 2.57
N VAL A 99 -4.05 -5.13 2.83
CA VAL A 99 -4.34 -3.78 3.31
C VAL A 99 -3.62 -3.48 4.63
N GLN A 100 -3.73 -4.39 5.61
CA GLN A 100 -3.07 -4.22 6.91
C GLN A 100 -1.54 -4.14 6.80
N ILE A 101 -0.94 -5.02 5.96
CA ILE A 101 0.51 -5.04 5.75
C ILE A 101 0.99 -3.72 5.12
N ILE A 102 0.28 -3.23 4.10
CA ILE A 102 0.62 -1.96 3.45
C ILE A 102 0.50 -0.80 4.44
N GLN A 103 -0.59 -0.73 5.21
CA GLN A 103 -0.78 0.31 6.22
C GLN A 103 0.33 0.31 7.28
N LYS A 104 0.68 -0.88 7.80
CA LYS A 104 1.76 -1.04 8.78
C LYS A 104 3.11 -0.59 8.20
N ARG A 105 3.40 -0.96 6.95
CA ARG A 105 4.63 -0.55 6.26
C ARG A 105 4.69 0.96 6.08
N THR A 106 3.60 1.60 5.69
CA THR A 106 3.52 3.06 5.55
C THR A 106 3.76 3.77 6.87
N LEU A 107 3.19 3.26 7.97
CA LEU A 107 3.41 3.82 9.31
C LEU A 107 4.88 3.73 9.74
N LEU A 108 5.50 2.57 9.54
CA LEU A 108 6.91 2.35 9.87
C LEU A 108 7.84 3.25 9.07
N LEU A 109 7.58 3.41 7.76
CA LEU A 109 8.37 4.29 6.91
C LEU A 109 8.27 5.75 7.38
N ARG A 110 7.07 6.20 7.78
CA ARG A 110 6.85 7.54 8.33
C ARG A 110 7.61 7.74 9.65
N GLN A 111 7.64 6.73 10.52
CA GLN A 111 8.41 6.78 11.77
C GLN A 111 9.92 6.89 11.51
N GLU A 112 10.45 6.15 10.52
CA GLU A 112 11.87 6.23 10.16
C GLU A 112 12.25 7.61 9.62
N GLN A 113 11.40 8.20 8.77
CA GLN A 113 11.63 9.54 8.21
C GLN A 113 11.70 10.61 9.30
N LEU A 114 10.83 10.55 10.31
CA LEU A 114 10.88 11.46 11.46
C LEU A 114 12.18 11.29 12.25
N LYS A 115 12.60 10.06 12.52
CA LYS A 115 13.85 9.78 13.26
C LYS A 115 15.08 10.35 12.55
N ARG A 116 15.13 10.30 11.22
CA ARG A 116 16.23 10.88 10.43
C ARG A 116 16.24 12.41 10.48
N GLN A 117 15.08 13.06 10.50
CA GLN A 117 15.01 14.53 10.62
C GLN A 117 15.54 15.02 11.97
N PHE A 118 15.23 14.34 13.08
CA PHE A 118 15.77 14.69 14.40
C PHE A 118 17.28 14.43 14.54
N ALA A 119 17.81 13.39 13.90
CA ALA A 119 19.23 13.07 13.96
C ALA A 119 20.12 14.08 13.19
N ALA A 120 19.60 14.71 12.14
CA ALA A 120 20.35 15.64 11.30
C ALA A 120 20.50 17.05 11.92
N GLN A 121 19.67 17.43 12.90
CA GLN A 121 19.76 18.74 13.56
C GLN A 121 20.72 18.77 14.78
N GLY A 122 21.29 17.63 15.18
CA GLY A 122 22.19 17.52 16.33
C GLY A 122 23.69 17.70 16.06
N GLN A 123 24.11 17.87 14.80
CA GLN A 123 25.52 18.11 14.45
C GLN A 123 25.74 19.52 13.88
N GLN A 124 25.57 20.52 14.72
CA GLN A 124 26.26 21.81 14.57
C GLN A 124 26.32 22.51 15.93
N GLN A 125 27.22 22.05 16.80
CA GLN A 125 27.93 22.97 17.69
C GLN A 125 29.35 22.43 17.96
N PRO A 126 30.40 23.17 17.55
CA PRO A 126 31.78 22.82 17.83
C PRO A 126 32.16 23.25 19.25
N GLY A 127 32.61 22.28 20.05
CA GLY A 127 33.47 22.47 21.24
C GLY A 127 32.86 23.20 22.43
N ILE A 128 32.59 22.47 23.52
CA ILE A 128 33.07 22.81 24.88
C ILE A 128 33.30 21.49 25.64
N GLN A 129 34.54 21.31 26.10
CA GLN A 129 34.95 20.31 27.07
C GLN A 129 34.24 20.56 28.40
N GLY A 130 33.64 19.50 28.97
CA GLY A 130 33.36 19.41 30.41
C GLY A 130 31.90 19.55 30.81
N MET A 131 31.24 18.42 31.06
CA MET A 131 30.76 18.02 32.39
C MET A 131 29.78 16.84 32.30
N GLN A 132 30.14 15.79 33.03
CA GLN A 132 29.29 14.98 33.91
C GLN A 132 27.82 14.75 33.53
N GLY A 133 27.56 13.50 33.12
CA GLY A 133 26.39 12.67 33.39
C GLY A 133 25.04 13.34 33.63
N GLN A 134 24.10 13.13 32.71
CA GLN A 134 22.69 12.96 33.06
C GLN A 134 21.96 12.12 31.99
N GLN A 135 21.25 11.10 32.47
CA GLN A 135 20.29 10.31 31.71
C GLN A 135 19.21 11.21 31.09
N PRO A 136 18.79 11.00 29.84
CA PRO A 136 17.48 11.43 29.39
C PRO A 136 16.47 10.31 29.65
N GLN A 137 15.87 10.33 30.84
CA GLN A 137 14.49 9.85 31.01
C GLN A 137 13.56 10.93 30.45
N ASN A 138 12.49 10.49 29.78
CA ASN A 138 11.27 11.26 29.49
C ASN A 138 11.20 12.02 28.14
N ILE A 139 10.80 11.30 27.08
CA ILE A 139 9.97 11.88 26.00
C ILE A 139 8.86 10.87 25.71
N GLN A 140 7.83 10.87 26.56
CA GLN A 140 6.59 10.11 26.34
C GLN A 140 5.34 11.00 26.30
N GLN A 141 5.50 12.32 26.10
CA GLN A 141 4.38 13.23 25.91
C GLN A 141 4.51 14.04 24.62
N LEU A 142 4.05 13.45 23.51
CA LEU A 142 3.41 14.18 22.42
C LEU A 142 2.52 13.21 21.66
N GLN A 143 1.55 12.68 22.40
CA GLN A 143 0.36 12.06 21.84
C GLN A 143 -0.74 13.11 21.90
N GLN A 144 -1.46 13.26 20.78
CA GLN A 144 -2.68 14.03 20.55
C GLN A 144 -2.49 15.50 20.12
N GLN A 145 -2.31 15.68 18.80
CA GLN A 145 -2.95 16.81 18.12
C GLN A 145 -4.08 16.26 17.25
N PRO A 146 -5.34 16.73 17.41
CA PRO A 146 -6.41 16.39 16.49
C PRO A 146 -6.15 17.10 15.16
N VAL A 147 -6.15 16.32 14.08
CA VAL A 147 -6.09 16.81 12.70
C VAL A 147 -7.42 17.53 12.44
N MET A 148 -7.44 18.87 12.47
CA MET A 148 -8.58 19.61 11.93
C MET A 148 -8.58 19.42 10.42
N PHE A 149 -9.65 18.77 9.98
CA PHE A 149 -10.05 18.58 8.59
C PHE A 149 -10.40 19.96 8.00
N ASN A 150 -9.43 20.66 7.41
CA ASN A 150 -9.72 21.88 6.66
C ASN A 150 -10.14 21.50 5.24
N GLN A 151 -11.45 21.32 5.10
CA GLN A 151 -12.13 21.24 3.81
C GLN A 151 -12.40 22.67 3.34
N ASN A 152 -12.11 22.92 2.06
CA ASN A 152 -12.70 23.97 1.23
C ASN A 152 -11.98 25.33 1.18
N ALA A 153 -11.11 25.50 0.18
CA ALA A 153 -10.97 26.75 -0.58
C ALA A 153 -10.20 26.47 -1.89
N GLY A 154 -10.92 26.29 -3.00
CA GLY A 154 -10.46 26.87 -4.26
C GLY A 154 -10.95 28.32 -4.36
N PRO A 155 -10.71 29.05 -5.45
CA PRO A 155 -9.76 28.82 -6.54
C PRO A 155 -8.75 29.99 -6.66
N GLN A 156 -7.56 29.76 -7.22
CA GLN A 156 -6.89 30.88 -7.89
C GLN A 156 -6.01 30.44 -9.07
N GLN A 157 -6.33 31.08 -10.19
CA GLN A 157 -5.63 31.10 -11.46
C GLN A 157 -4.18 31.57 -11.27
N GLY A 158 -3.26 31.04 -12.07
CA GLY A 158 -1.88 31.53 -12.10
C GLY A 158 -1.04 30.78 -13.09
N ALA A 159 -0.90 31.34 -14.28
CA ALA A 159 -0.01 30.91 -15.35
C ALA A 159 1.45 30.83 -14.89
N GLY A 160 2.24 29.91 -15.46
CA GLY A 160 3.69 29.95 -15.27
C GLY A 160 4.42 28.67 -15.67
N GLN A 161 4.75 28.58 -16.96
CA GLN A 161 6.01 28.08 -17.54
C GLN A 161 6.78 26.92 -16.89
N SER A 162 7.06 25.92 -17.74
CA SER A 162 8.38 25.34 -18.01
C SER A 162 9.24 24.88 -16.82
N PHE A 163 9.54 23.59 -16.76
CA PHE A 163 10.89 23.04 -17.00
C PHE A 163 10.88 21.51 -16.80
N TRP A 164 11.51 20.85 -17.79
CA TRP A 164 11.79 19.41 -17.97
C TRP A 164 10.64 18.51 -18.40
#